data_AF-A0AAV6YAW6-F1
#
_entry.id   AF-A0AAV6YAW6-F1
#
_cell.length_a   1.000
_cell.length_b   1.000
_cell.length_c   1.000
_cell.angle_alpha   90.00
_cell.angle_beta   90.00
_cell.angle_gamma   90.00
#
_symmetry.space_group_name_H-M   'P 1'
#
loop_
_entity.id
_entity.type
_entity.pdbx_description
1 polymer ?
#
loop_
_entity_poly.entity_id
_entity_poly.type
_entity_poly.pdbx_seq_one_letter_code
_entity_poly.pdbx_strand_id
1 'polypeptide(L)'
;DRPQSLFPLMTLYAKHCHFCMNQTDILDFLKRENYDIAIIDPFNPCQFLIAEKLGIPYIVFFAGPFSYSLGNGLPSPPSYVPMFLSGFTDRMNFLERVINTFMYLGSYMVEIRNEQIFRGVIEEHFPPDSRPTLSDLHHKAELWIYNMDFSIEFARPLLPHIQYIVGLRAKPAKPVSQVSTRIRFTAFTPNNEIIQHMIYTQVKSNIKK
;
A
#
# COMPACT_ATOMS: atom_id res chain seq x y z
N ASP A 1 -26.98 -12.22 4.34
CA ASP A 1 -25.72 -12.00 3.63
C ASP A 1 -25.56 -10.53 3.27
N ARG A 2 -24.70 -9.81 4.01
CA ARG A 2 -24.51 -8.36 3.87
C ARG A 2 -23.21 -8.16 3.08
N PRO A 3 -23.21 -7.50 1.91
CA PRO A 3 -21.97 -7.24 1.19
C PRO A 3 -21.11 -6.34 2.10
N GLN A 4 -19.90 -6.81 2.41
CA GLN A 4 -18.90 -6.07 3.17
C GLN A 4 -18.56 -4.81 2.37
N SER A 5 -19.24 -3.70 2.66
CA SER A 5 -18.90 -2.43 2.04
C SER A 5 -17.51 -2.03 2.51
N LEU A 6 -16.62 -1.68 1.58
CA LEU A 6 -15.28 -1.16 1.85
C LEU A 6 -15.34 0.28 2.45
N PHE A 7 -16.47 0.96 2.28
CA PHE A 7 -16.66 2.36 2.68
C PHE A 7 -16.53 2.66 4.19
N PRO A 8 -17.08 1.84 5.11
CA PRO A 8 -16.84 2.01 6.54
C PRO A 8 -15.36 1.84 6.90
N LEU A 9 -14.63 0.99 6.18
CA LEU A 9 -13.21 0.73 6.45
C LEU A 9 -12.33 1.93 6.09
N MET A 10 -12.49 2.52 4.91
CA MET A 10 -11.70 3.70 4.52
C MET A 10 -11.99 4.91 5.42
N THR A 11 -13.23 5.06 5.87
CA THR A 11 -13.61 6.10 6.84
C THR A 11 -12.96 5.85 8.20
N LEU A 12 -12.89 4.59 8.63
CA LEU A 12 -12.17 4.18 9.85
C LEU A 12 -10.68 4.49 9.73
N TYR A 13 -10.05 4.19 8.59
CA TYR A 13 -8.65 4.52 8.35
C TYR A 13 -8.40 6.02 8.38
N ALA A 14 -9.26 6.85 7.78
CA ALA A 14 -9.12 8.30 7.86
C ALA A 14 -9.22 8.83 9.30
N LYS A 15 -10.16 8.31 10.10
CA LYS A 15 -10.26 8.66 11.53
C LYS A 15 -9.02 8.24 12.32
N HIS A 16 -8.54 7.02 12.10
CA HIS A 16 -7.30 6.54 12.70
C HIS A 16 -6.12 7.42 12.28
N CYS A 17 -6.09 7.84 11.01
CA CYS A 17 -5.04 8.70 10.50
C CYS A 17 -5.03 10.05 11.17
N HIS A 18 -6.18 10.69 11.32
CA HIS A 18 -6.31 11.94 12.05
C HIS A 18 -5.78 11.80 13.50
N PHE A 19 -6.11 10.69 14.18
CA PHE A 19 -5.56 10.42 15.51
C PHE A 19 -4.04 10.29 15.50
N CYS A 20 -3.46 9.49 14.60
CA CYS A 20 -2.01 9.30 14.49
C CYS A 20 -1.27 10.60 14.13
N MET A 21 -1.83 11.40 13.22
CA MET A 21 -1.23 12.63 12.74
C MET A 21 -1.20 13.75 13.79
N ASN A 22 -2.06 13.63 14.81
CA ASN A 22 -2.11 14.48 16.00
C ASN A 22 -1.16 14.03 17.14
N GLN A 23 -0.59 12.83 17.09
CA GLN A 23 0.41 12.36 18.06
C GLN A 23 1.80 12.93 17.72
N THR A 24 2.02 14.20 18.06
CA THR A 24 3.26 14.93 17.71
C THR A 24 4.51 14.36 18.37
N ASP A 25 4.39 13.83 19.59
CA ASP A 25 5.46 13.15 20.32
C ASP A 25 6.01 11.93 19.58
N ILE A 26 5.11 11.11 19.02
CA ILE A 26 5.46 9.95 18.21
C ILE A 26 6.07 10.40 16.88
N LEU A 27 5.47 11.36 16.17
CA LEU A 27 6.00 11.85 14.90
C LEU A 27 7.39 12.47 15.07
N ASP A 28 7.61 13.24 16.13
CA ASP A 28 8.91 13.82 16.45
C ASP A 28 9.93 12.76 16.83
N PHE A 29 9.51 11.72 17.56
CA PHE A 29 10.37 10.56 17.83
C PHE A 29 10.79 9.87 16.54
N LEU A 30 9.83 9.58 15.65
CA LEU A 30 10.10 8.94 14.36
C LEU A 30 11.03 9.78 13.48
N LYS A 31 10.84 11.10 13.47
CA LYS A 31 11.69 12.03 12.74
C LYS A 31 13.12 12.05 13.30
N ARG A 32 13.28 12.07 14.63
CA ARG A 32 14.61 12.04 15.29
C ARG A 32 15.38 10.75 15.03
N GLU A 33 14.69 9.65 14.81
CA GLU A 33 15.32 8.35 14.57
C GLU A 33 15.94 8.22 13.16
N ASN A 34 15.70 9.17 12.25
CA ASN A 34 16.33 9.26 10.92
C ASN A 34 16.28 7.95 10.14
N TYR A 35 15.07 7.44 9.90
CA TYR A 35 14.86 6.26 9.05
C TYR A 35 15.23 6.55 7.59
N ASP A 36 15.94 5.61 6.96
CA ASP A 36 16.36 5.75 5.56
C ASP A 36 15.20 5.52 4.58
N ILE A 37 14.27 4.62 4.92
CA ILE A 37 13.15 4.23 4.05
C ILE A 37 11.98 3.67 4.86
N ALA A 38 10.75 3.96 4.43
CA ALA A 38 9.54 3.35 4.98
C ALA A 38 9.00 2.24 4.07
N ILE A 39 8.43 1.19 4.68
CA ILE A 39 7.74 0.12 3.96
C ILE A 39 6.26 0.25 4.25
N ILE A 40 5.47 0.42 3.20
CA ILE A 40 4.05 0.79 3.29
C ILE A 40 3.17 -0.32 2.74
N ASP A 41 2.09 -0.62 3.47
CA ASP A 41 0.96 -1.40 2.98
C ASP A 41 -0.05 -0.46 2.29
N PRO A 42 -0.35 -0.64 0.99
CA PRO A 42 -1.22 0.25 0.24
C PRO A 42 -2.70 0.17 0.67
N PHE A 43 -3.11 -0.82 1.48
CA PHE A 43 -4.47 -0.89 2.01
C PHE A 43 -4.84 0.27 2.95
N ASN A 44 -3.85 0.89 3.61
CA ASN A 44 -4.08 2.00 4.52
C ASN A 44 -3.38 3.27 4.01
N PRO A 45 -4.11 4.19 3.34
CA PRO A 45 -3.54 5.42 2.78
C PRO A 45 -2.83 6.32 3.81
N CYS A 46 -3.14 6.18 5.10
CA CYS A 46 -2.49 6.97 6.14
C CYS A 46 -0.98 6.79 6.20
N GLN A 47 -0.48 5.58 5.88
CA GLN A 47 0.94 5.30 5.95
C GLN A 47 1.74 6.16 4.96
N PHE A 48 1.17 6.43 3.78
CA PHE A 48 1.75 7.36 2.82
C PHE A 48 1.78 8.79 3.36
N LEU A 49 0.69 9.25 3.97
CA LEU A 49 0.61 10.58 4.57
C LEU A 49 1.62 10.75 5.70
N ILE A 50 1.82 9.74 6.55
CA ILE A 50 2.82 9.81 7.61
C ILE A 50 4.23 9.87 7.02
N ALA A 51 4.54 9.03 6.03
CA ALA A 51 5.84 9.07 5.37
C ALA A 51 6.11 10.41 4.69
N GLU A 52 5.10 10.98 4.03
CA GLU A 52 5.14 12.31 3.43
C GLU A 52 5.41 13.40 4.47
N LYS A 53 4.70 13.37 5.60
CA LYS A 53 4.88 14.34 6.71
C LYS A 53 6.27 14.24 7.35
N LEU A 54 6.84 13.04 7.41
CA LEU A 54 8.19 12.81 7.94
C LEU A 54 9.29 13.11 6.91
N GLY A 55 8.95 13.22 5.62
CA GLY A 55 9.91 13.41 4.53
C GLY A 55 10.78 12.19 4.25
N ILE A 56 10.29 10.98 4.55
CA ILE A 56 11.01 9.73 4.39
C ILE A 56 10.58 9.09 3.07
N PRO A 57 11.51 8.67 2.18
CA PRO A 57 11.16 7.94 0.97
C PRO A 57 10.55 6.58 1.33
N TYR A 58 9.68 6.05 0.47
CA TYR A 58 8.96 4.82 0.78
C TYR A 58 8.85 3.86 -0.38
N ILE A 59 8.83 2.58 -0.03
CA ILE A 59 8.46 1.49 -0.93
C ILE A 59 7.12 0.90 -0.48
N VAL A 60 6.35 0.45 -1.45
CA VAL A 60 5.08 -0.21 -1.21
C VAL A 60 5.29 -1.70 -1.31
N PHE A 61 4.78 -2.44 -0.32
CA PHE A 61 4.73 -3.88 -0.38
C PHE A 61 3.30 -4.37 -0.30
N PHE A 62 2.94 -5.27 -1.20
CA PHE A 62 1.61 -5.83 -1.27
C PHE A 62 1.65 -7.34 -1.50
N ALA A 63 0.95 -8.10 -0.66
CA ALA A 63 0.75 -9.53 -0.82
C ALA A 63 -0.63 -9.81 -1.41
N GLY A 64 -0.75 -9.77 -2.73
CA GLY A 64 -2.00 -10.05 -3.42
C GLY A 64 -2.01 -9.59 -4.89
N PRO A 65 -3.13 -9.76 -5.60
CA PRO A 65 -3.28 -9.35 -6.99
C PRO A 65 -3.22 -7.82 -7.14
N PHE A 66 -3.02 -7.29 -8.34
CA PHE A 66 -3.04 -5.83 -8.52
C PHE A 66 -4.46 -5.26 -8.44
N SER A 67 -4.93 -5.03 -7.21
CA SER A 67 -6.18 -4.32 -6.93
C SER A 67 -6.06 -2.80 -7.04
N TYR A 68 -4.83 -2.27 -7.13
CA TYR A 68 -4.50 -0.84 -7.10
C TYR A 68 -3.91 -0.31 -8.41
N SER A 69 -4.20 -0.97 -9.54
CA SER A 69 -3.57 -0.64 -10.82
C SER A 69 -3.82 0.80 -11.29
N LEU A 70 -4.96 1.39 -10.92
CA LEU A 70 -5.27 2.78 -11.23
C LEU A 70 -4.41 3.75 -10.40
N GLY A 71 -4.38 3.57 -9.08
CA GLY A 71 -3.61 4.40 -8.17
C GLY A 71 -2.09 4.43 -8.42
N ASN A 72 -1.47 3.34 -8.89
CA ASN A 72 -0.02 3.27 -9.12
C ASN A 72 0.40 3.46 -10.59
N GLY A 73 -0.55 3.83 -11.47
CA GLY A 73 -0.31 4.09 -12.89
C GLY A 73 -0.18 2.85 -13.77
N LEU A 74 -0.34 1.64 -13.22
CA LEU A 74 -0.19 0.39 -13.95
C LEU A 74 -1.31 0.20 -15.00
N PRO A 75 -0.97 0.00 -16.29
CA PRO A 75 -1.98 -0.24 -17.31
C PRO A 75 -2.80 -1.51 -17.03
N SER A 76 -4.13 -1.36 -16.97
CA SER A 76 -5.07 -2.48 -16.78
C SER A 76 -6.20 -2.45 -17.80
N PRO A 77 -5.97 -2.88 -19.06
CA PRO A 77 -6.99 -2.80 -20.11
C PRO A 77 -8.20 -3.70 -19.80
N PRO A 78 -9.43 -3.15 -19.69
CA PRO A 78 -10.60 -3.92 -19.27
C PRO A 78 -11.08 -4.92 -20.33
N SER A 79 -10.49 -4.91 -21.53
CA SER A 79 -10.82 -5.86 -22.58
C SER A 79 -10.32 -7.27 -22.25
N TYR A 80 -9.19 -7.43 -21.56
CA TYR A 80 -8.60 -8.74 -21.27
C TYR A 80 -8.04 -8.88 -19.84
N VAL A 81 -7.91 -7.78 -19.09
CA VAL A 81 -7.60 -7.82 -17.66
C VAL A 81 -8.91 -7.73 -16.88
N PRO A 82 -9.33 -8.80 -16.20
CA PRO A 82 -10.54 -8.76 -15.38
C PRO A 82 -10.31 -7.89 -14.15
N MET A 83 -11.36 -7.17 -13.74
CA MET A 83 -11.36 -6.35 -12.55
C MET A 83 -11.24 -7.21 -11.31
N PHE A 84 -10.51 -6.70 -10.33
CA PHE A 84 -10.35 -7.35 -9.04
C PHE A 84 -11.73 -7.69 -8.44
N LEU A 85 -11.88 -8.93 -7.96
CA LEU A 85 -13.14 -9.50 -7.43
C LEU A 85 -14.31 -9.64 -8.42
N SER A 86 -14.11 -9.44 -9.73
CA SER A 86 -15.16 -9.72 -10.73
C SER A 86 -15.48 -11.20 -10.89
N GLY A 87 -14.53 -12.08 -10.58
CA GLY A 87 -14.62 -13.51 -10.86
C GLY A 87 -14.42 -13.89 -12.34
N PHE A 88 -14.12 -12.91 -13.20
CA PHE A 88 -13.81 -13.14 -14.61
C PHE A 88 -12.36 -13.62 -14.82
N THR A 89 -12.08 -14.12 -16.02
CA THR A 89 -10.76 -14.56 -16.47
C THR A 89 -10.22 -13.67 -17.59
N ASP A 90 -9.04 -13.96 -18.13
CA ASP A 90 -8.51 -13.34 -19.34
C ASP A 90 -9.35 -13.66 -20.59
N ARG A 91 -10.19 -14.70 -20.51
CA ARG A 91 -11.09 -15.15 -21.58
C ARG A 91 -12.53 -14.73 -21.31
N MET A 92 -12.81 -13.45 -21.53
CA MET A 92 -14.15 -12.89 -21.43
C MET A 92 -14.88 -12.88 -22.78
N ASN A 93 -16.16 -13.24 -22.77
CA ASN A 93 -17.09 -12.97 -23.88
C ASN A 93 -17.44 -11.47 -23.97
N PHE A 94 -18.18 -11.07 -25.00
CA PHE A 94 -18.50 -9.65 -25.22
C PHE A 94 -19.23 -9.01 -24.02
N LEU A 95 -20.23 -9.69 -23.46
CA LEU A 95 -21.01 -9.17 -22.34
C LEU A 95 -20.16 -9.05 -21.07
N GLU A 96 -19.32 -10.05 -20.80
CA GLU A 96 -18.37 -10.01 -19.68
C GLU A 96 -17.39 -8.85 -19.81
N ARG A 97 -16.88 -8.56 -21.01
CA ARG A 97 -16.00 -7.39 -21.26
C ARG A 97 -16.73 -6.07 -21.01
N VAL A 98 -18.00 -5.98 -21.39
CA VAL A 98 -18.84 -4.80 -21.13
C VAL A 98 -19.02 -4.61 -19.62
N ILE A 99 -19.39 -5.67 -18.89
CA ILE A 99 -19.52 -5.63 -17.42
C ILE A 99 -18.18 -5.26 -16.77
N ASN A 100 -17.09 -5.89 -17.20
CA ASN A 100 -15.75 -5.62 -16.70
C ASN A 100 -15.33 -4.16 -16.91
N THR A 101 -15.67 -3.57 -18.05
CA THR A 101 -15.44 -2.15 -18.34
C THR A 101 -16.24 -1.25 -17.40
N PHE A 102 -17.50 -1.58 -17.10
CA PHE A 102 -18.27 -0.83 -16.11
C PHE A 102 -17.69 -0.97 -14.69
N MET A 103 -17.19 -2.16 -14.32
CA MET A 103 -16.49 -2.35 -13.05
C MET A 103 -15.21 -1.52 -12.97
N TYR A 104 -14.44 -1.44 -14.05
CA TYR A 104 -13.23 -0.62 -14.16
C TYR A 104 -13.53 0.88 -14.01
N LEU A 105 -14.60 1.36 -14.66
CA LEU A 105 -15.07 2.75 -14.46
C LEU A 105 -15.57 2.96 -13.02
N GLY A 106 -16.21 1.95 -12.43
CA GLY A 106 -16.63 1.95 -11.04
C GLY A 106 -15.46 2.09 -10.06
N SER A 107 -14.31 1.44 -10.32
CA SER A 107 -13.13 1.59 -9.47
C SER A 107 -12.56 3.01 -9.46
N TYR A 108 -12.63 3.74 -10.56
CA TYR A 108 -12.23 5.15 -10.60
C TYR A 108 -13.09 6.01 -9.66
N MET A 109 -14.40 5.72 -9.59
CA MET A 109 -15.31 6.41 -8.65
C MET A 109 -14.99 6.07 -7.19
N VAL A 110 -14.51 4.85 -6.92
CA VAL A 110 -14.05 4.45 -5.58
C VAL A 110 -12.79 5.22 -5.19
N GLU A 111 -11.83 5.39 -6.10
CA GLU A 111 -10.62 6.18 -5.84
C GLU A 111 -10.93 7.66 -5.57
N ILE A 112 -11.79 8.29 -6.39
CA ILE A 112 -12.26 9.66 -6.13
C ILE A 112 -12.89 9.76 -4.75
N ARG A 113 -13.71 8.77 -4.35
CA ARG A 113 -14.34 8.79 -3.03
C ARG A 113 -13.32 8.63 -1.91
N ASN A 114 -12.32 7.77 -2.07
CA ASN A 114 -11.24 7.61 -1.10
C ASN A 114 -10.47 8.92 -0.93
N GLU A 115 -10.17 9.62 -2.02
CA GLU A 115 -9.57 10.96 -1.99
C GLU A 115 -10.41 11.92 -1.12
N GLN A 116 -11.74 11.95 -1.32
CA GLN A 116 -12.63 12.80 -0.53
C GLN A 116 -12.66 12.43 0.95
N ILE A 117 -12.60 11.14 1.28
CA ILE A 117 -12.58 10.66 2.68
C ILE A 117 -11.34 11.16 3.42
N PHE A 118 -10.18 11.16 2.75
CA PHE A 118 -8.91 11.59 3.36
C PHE A 118 -8.65 13.10 3.27
N ARG A 119 -9.43 13.81 2.44
CA ARG A 119 -9.31 15.26 2.23
C ARG A 119 -9.24 16.05 3.54
N GLY A 120 -10.12 15.76 4.50
CA GLY A 120 -10.12 16.46 5.80
C GLY A 120 -8.81 16.28 6.57
N VAL A 121 -8.24 15.07 6.56
CA VAL A 121 -6.95 14.78 7.22
C VAL A 121 -5.82 15.53 6.53
N ILE A 122 -5.82 15.54 5.19
CA ILE A 122 -4.82 16.22 4.38
C ILE A 122 -4.87 17.74 4.60
N GLU A 123 -6.07 18.32 4.55
CA GLU A 123 -6.26 19.77 4.68
C GLU A 123 -5.83 20.31 6.05
N GLU A 124 -5.98 19.50 7.10
CA GLU A 124 -5.64 19.84 8.48
C GLU A 124 -4.15 19.70 8.78
N HIS A 125 -3.49 18.67 8.24
CA HIS A 125 -2.11 18.33 8.63
C HIS A 125 -1.04 18.75 7.63
N PHE A 126 -1.41 19.23 6.44
CA PHE A 126 -0.49 19.69 5.41
C PHE A 126 -0.73 21.16 5.04
N PRO A 127 0.35 21.95 4.83
CA PRO A 127 0.25 23.33 4.36
C PRO A 127 -0.56 23.41 3.06
N PRO A 128 -1.37 24.48 2.84
CA PRO A 128 -2.16 24.66 1.62
C PRO A 128 -1.35 24.49 0.32
N ASP A 129 -0.11 24.97 0.31
CA ASP A 129 0.77 24.95 -0.87
C ASP A 129 1.43 23.59 -1.12
N SER A 130 1.31 22.63 -0.19
CA SER A 130 1.98 21.33 -0.26
C SER A 130 1.05 20.18 0.14
N ARG A 131 -0.25 20.28 -0.15
CA ARG A 131 -1.22 19.21 0.10
C ARG A 131 -1.04 18.10 -0.94
N PRO A 132 -0.66 16.88 -0.54
CA PRO A 132 -0.57 15.76 -1.48
C PRO A 132 -1.98 15.26 -1.84
N THR A 133 -2.14 14.71 -3.05
CA THR A 133 -3.28 13.82 -3.37
C THR A 133 -2.91 12.36 -3.10
N LEU A 134 -3.87 11.48 -2.84
CA LEU A 134 -3.54 10.05 -2.66
C LEU A 134 -2.93 9.45 -3.94
N SER A 135 -3.38 9.90 -5.10
CA SER A 135 -2.79 9.51 -6.39
C SER A 135 -1.32 9.91 -6.48
N ASP A 136 -0.98 11.15 -6.12
CA ASP A 136 0.42 11.62 -6.14
C ASP A 136 1.30 10.80 -5.19
N LEU A 137 0.78 10.47 -4.00
CA LEU A 137 1.49 9.63 -3.04
C LEU A 137 1.77 8.22 -3.58
N HIS A 138 0.80 7.61 -4.26
CA HIS A 138 1.01 6.30 -4.88
C HIS A 138 2.09 6.35 -5.99
N HIS A 139 2.12 7.42 -6.78
CA HIS A 139 3.10 7.62 -7.85
C HIS A 139 4.49 7.99 -7.33
N LYS A 140 4.56 8.61 -6.14
CA LYS A 140 5.82 9.03 -5.50
C LYS A 140 6.59 7.87 -4.85
N ALA A 141 5.97 6.70 -4.68
CA ALA A 141 6.65 5.52 -4.17
C ALA A 141 7.87 5.14 -5.03
N GLU A 142 9.01 4.89 -4.38
CA GLU A 142 10.27 4.53 -5.05
C GLU A 142 10.18 3.16 -5.75
N LEU A 143 9.41 2.24 -5.16
CA LEU A 143 9.23 0.89 -5.66
C LEU A 143 7.91 0.29 -5.14
N TRP A 144 7.22 -0.44 -6.00
CA TRP A 144 6.08 -1.29 -5.68
C TRP A 144 6.50 -2.75 -5.79
N ILE A 145 6.40 -3.46 -4.68
CA ILE A 145 6.71 -4.88 -4.57
C ILE A 145 5.41 -5.65 -4.43
N TYR A 146 5.10 -6.48 -5.42
CA TYR A 146 4.01 -7.43 -5.38
C TYR A 146 4.55 -8.81 -5.01
N ASN A 147 4.19 -9.29 -3.82
CA ASN A 147 4.56 -10.61 -3.34
C ASN A 147 3.65 -11.69 -3.95
N MET A 148 3.79 -11.91 -5.25
CA MET A 148 3.05 -12.92 -6.00
C MET A 148 3.87 -13.40 -7.21
N ASP A 149 3.53 -14.59 -7.70
CA ASP A 149 4.11 -15.13 -8.93
C ASP A 149 3.42 -14.52 -10.15
N PHE A 150 4.22 -14.14 -11.15
CA PHE A 150 3.70 -13.55 -12.39
C PHE A 150 2.76 -14.50 -13.13
N SER A 151 2.85 -15.82 -12.91
CA SER A 151 1.95 -16.82 -13.50
C SER A 151 0.55 -16.85 -12.89
N ILE A 152 0.38 -16.26 -11.69
CA ILE A 152 -0.91 -16.17 -11.00
C ILE A 152 -1.69 -14.92 -11.46
N GLU A 153 -0.97 -13.93 -11.99
CA GLU A 153 -1.54 -12.66 -12.39
C GLU A 153 -1.84 -12.58 -13.88
N PHE A 154 -2.82 -11.75 -14.25
CA PHE A 154 -3.13 -11.49 -15.63
C PHE A 154 -2.01 -10.70 -16.33
N ALA A 155 -1.69 -11.09 -17.56
CA ALA A 155 -0.64 -10.47 -18.35
C ALA A 155 -0.96 -8.99 -18.62
N ARG A 156 -0.06 -8.09 -18.19
CA ARG A 156 -0.14 -6.65 -18.47
C ARG A 156 1.25 -6.01 -18.51
N PRO A 157 1.41 -4.84 -19.16
CA PRO A 157 2.65 -4.10 -19.13
C PRO A 157 3.00 -3.67 -17.70
N LEU A 158 4.22 -3.95 -17.27
CA LEU A 158 4.74 -3.47 -15.98
C LEU A 158 5.50 -2.16 -16.17
N LEU A 159 5.45 -1.31 -15.16
CA LEU A 159 6.27 -0.13 -15.07
C LEU A 159 7.60 -0.46 -14.37
N PRO A 160 8.70 0.27 -14.66
CA PRO A 160 10.03 -0.05 -14.10
C PRO A 160 10.10 -0.05 -12.57
N HIS A 161 9.24 0.74 -11.92
CA HIS A 161 9.15 0.81 -10.45
C HIS A 161 8.24 -0.26 -9.85
N ILE A 162 7.71 -1.20 -10.65
CA ILE A 162 6.84 -2.29 -10.19
C ILE A 162 7.57 -3.62 -10.38
N GLN A 163 7.72 -4.38 -9.29
CA GLN A 163 8.45 -5.64 -9.28
C GLN A 163 7.65 -6.76 -8.62
N TYR A 164 7.71 -7.95 -9.23
CA TYR A 164 7.23 -9.19 -8.62
C TYR A 164 8.31 -9.81 -7.76
N ILE A 165 7.94 -10.24 -6.56
CA ILE A 165 8.80 -11.09 -5.73
C ILE A 165 7.98 -12.30 -5.30
N VAL A 166 8.55 -13.49 -5.44
CA VAL A 166 7.88 -14.74 -5.04
C VAL A 166 8.54 -15.30 -3.81
N GLY A 167 7.72 -15.81 -2.88
CA GLY A 167 8.23 -16.71 -1.86
C GLY A 167 9.11 -16.03 -0.82
N LEU A 168 8.81 -14.76 -0.46
CA LEU A 168 9.32 -14.17 0.76
C LEU A 168 8.82 -14.99 1.95
N ARG A 169 9.60 -16.00 2.29
CA ARG A 169 9.36 -16.88 3.43
C ARG A 169 10.09 -16.32 4.63
N ALA A 170 9.40 -16.37 5.75
CA ALA A 170 10.02 -16.30 7.06
C ALA A 170 11.14 -17.32 7.16
N LYS A 171 12.35 -16.88 7.48
CA LYS A 171 13.35 -17.79 8.02
C LYS A 171 12.84 -18.26 9.40
N PRO A 172 13.13 -19.51 9.81
CA PRO A 172 12.86 -19.96 11.17
C PRO A 172 13.40 -18.93 12.16
N ALA A 173 12.57 -18.54 13.14
CA ALA A 173 12.94 -17.53 14.12
C ALA A 173 14.22 -17.98 14.85
N LYS A 174 15.28 -17.16 14.78
CA LYS A 174 16.45 -17.38 15.62
C LYS A 174 16.11 -16.93 17.05
N PRO A 175 16.52 -17.67 18.09
CA PRO A 175 16.40 -17.19 19.46
C PRO A 175 17.09 -15.83 19.58
N VAL A 176 16.39 -14.87 20.19
CA VAL A 176 16.80 -13.47 20.24
C VAL A 176 18.06 -13.34 21.11
N SER A 177 19.24 -13.22 20.50
CA SER A 177 20.44 -12.74 21.19
C SER A 177 20.30 -11.24 21.42
N GLN A 178 20.42 -10.77 22.66
CA GLN A 178 20.20 -9.38 23.11
C GLN A 178 21.15 -8.30 22.53
N VAL A 179 21.82 -8.55 21.40
CA VAL A 179 22.77 -7.60 20.80
C VAL A 179 22.17 -7.05 19.51
N SER A 180 21.49 -5.90 19.61
CA SER A 180 20.87 -5.21 18.48
C SER A 180 21.90 -4.36 17.73
N THR A 181 22.15 -4.67 16.46
CA THR A 181 22.71 -3.70 15.50
C THR A 181 21.51 -3.05 14.78
N ARG A 182 21.33 -1.74 14.98
CA ARG A 182 20.15 -0.98 14.55
C ARG A 182 20.19 -0.71 13.04
N ILE A 183 19.48 -1.51 12.26
CA ILE A 183 18.85 -1.06 11.01
C ILE A 183 17.36 -1.00 11.36
N ARG A 184 16.81 0.21 11.49
CA ARG A 184 15.44 0.37 12.02
C ARG A 184 14.48 0.48 10.83
N PHE A 185 13.44 -0.34 10.83
CA PHE A 185 12.29 -0.24 9.94
C PHE A 185 11.08 0.13 10.79
N THR A 186 10.28 1.10 10.36
CA THR A 186 9.01 1.46 11.00
C THR A 186 7.88 0.70 10.33
N ALA A 187 7.30 -0.26 11.05
CA ALA A 187 5.98 -0.79 10.76
C ALA A 187 5.00 -0.20 11.79
N PHE A 188 3.90 0.39 11.32
CA PHE A 188 2.89 0.96 12.19
C PHE A 188 1.94 -0.14 12.68
N THR A 189 1.91 -0.40 13.99
CA THR A 189 0.76 -1.07 14.65
C THR A 189 0.48 -0.43 16.01
N PRO A 190 -0.80 -0.13 16.38
CA PRO A 190 -1.09 0.73 17.52
C PRO A 190 -1.18 0.01 18.87
N ASN A 191 -1.38 -1.31 18.92
CA ASN A 191 -1.62 -2.00 20.18
C ASN A 191 -0.93 -3.36 20.20
N ASN A 192 -0.23 -3.63 21.30
CA ASN A 192 0.59 -4.79 21.60
C ASN A 192 -0.23 -6.10 21.78
N GLU A 193 -1.30 -6.28 21.01
CA GLU A 193 -2.12 -7.49 20.99
C GLU A 193 -1.89 -8.25 19.68
N ILE A 194 -1.76 -9.56 19.82
CA ILE A 194 -1.30 -10.49 18.81
C ILE A 194 -2.31 -10.58 17.65
N ILE A 195 -1.78 -10.88 16.46
CA ILE A 195 -2.40 -11.52 15.27
C ILE A 195 -2.64 -10.57 14.08
N GLN A 196 -1.63 -10.44 13.21
CA GLN A 196 -1.62 -11.16 11.93
C GLN A 196 -0.16 -11.27 11.46
N HIS A 197 0.30 -12.49 11.17
CA HIS A 197 1.64 -12.73 10.63
C HIS A 197 1.83 -11.98 9.30
N MET A 198 2.49 -10.83 9.30
CA MET A 198 3.23 -10.36 8.13
C MET A 198 4.72 -10.38 8.48
N ILE A 199 5.33 -11.50 8.14
CA ILE A 199 6.74 -11.75 8.39
C ILE A 199 7.54 -11.01 7.31
N TYR A 200 8.04 -9.83 7.63
CA TYR A 200 9.16 -9.28 6.87
C TYR A 200 10.46 -9.77 7.49
N THR A 201 10.99 -10.83 6.89
CA THR A 201 12.29 -11.37 7.23
C THR A 201 13.37 -10.35 6.89
N GLN A 202 14.14 -9.98 7.90
CA GLN A 202 15.44 -9.30 7.82
C GLN A 202 16.29 -9.79 6.64
N VAL A 203 16.54 -8.93 5.64
CA VAL A 203 17.57 -9.16 4.61
C VAL A 203 18.82 -8.40 5.01
N LYS A 204 19.83 -9.13 5.50
CA LYS A 204 21.20 -8.66 5.63
C LYS A 204 21.92 -8.96 4.32
N SER A 205 22.12 -7.99 3.43
CA SER A 205 23.13 -8.13 2.38
C SER A 205 24.46 -7.61 2.93
N ASN A 206 25.37 -8.54 3.23
CA ASN A 206 26.79 -8.21 3.34
C ASN A 206 27.32 -8.13 1.90
N ILE A 207 27.17 -6.98 1.24
CA ILE A 207 27.99 -6.68 0.07
C ILE A 207 29.35 -6.22 0.63
N LYS A 208 30.26 -7.18 0.81
CA LYS A 208 31.70 -6.87 0.81
C LYS A 208 32.15 -6.86 -0.66
N LYS A 209 32.93 -5.83 -1.01
CA LYS A 209 33.69 -5.69 -2.26
C LYS A 209 34.36 -6.98 -2.70
#